data_AF-A0A966UZ56-F1
#
_entry.id   AF-A0A966UZ56-F1
#
_cell.length_a   1.000
_cell.length_b   1.000
_cell.length_c   1.000
_cell.angle_alpha   90.00
_cell.angle_beta   90.00
_cell.angle_gamma   90.00
#
_symmetry.space_group_name_H-M   'P 1'
#
loop_
_entity.id
_entity.type
_entity.pdbx_description
1 polymer ?
#
loop_
_entity_poly.entity_id
_entity_poly.type
_entity_poly.pdbx_seq_one_letter_code
_entity_poly.pdbx_strand_id
1 'polypeptide(L)'
;IGGGPLLLQDGVIVLNGAAETFSSGFLTQGAPRTVIGSDGNQVWLITMEGINDSGPTLPEAAQLLQQLGLRDALNLDGGSSTGLVMGGTMPVKGRGVVGAVHNGLGLVP
;
A
#
# COMPACT_ATOMS: atom_id res chain seq x y z
N ILE A 1 9.07 1.66 11.40
CA ILE A 1 8.72 2.44 10.19
C ILE A 1 7.36 3.06 10.41
N GLY A 2 7.16 4.32 10.04
CA GLY A 2 5.85 4.96 10.04
C GLY A 2 5.29 5.01 8.61
N GLY A 3 3.98 4.90 8.45
CA GLY A 3 3.28 5.03 7.18
C GLY A 3 1.94 5.71 7.41
N GLY A 4 1.02 5.58 6.46
CA GLY A 4 -0.37 5.96 6.63
C GLY A 4 -1.08 6.25 5.29
N PRO A 5 -2.42 6.34 5.33
CA PRO A 5 -3.27 6.13 6.51
C PRO A 5 -3.44 4.64 6.87
N LEU A 6 -3.98 4.38 8.07
CA LEU A 6 -4.44 3.05 8.45
C LEU A 6 -5.67 2.67 7.61
N LEU A 7 -5.63 1.49 6.99
CA LEU A 7 -6.69 1.03 6.08
C LEU A 7 -7.66 0.10 6.80
N LEU A 8 -7.11 -0.92 7.47
CA LEU A 8 -7.87 -1.94 8.18
C LEU A 8 -7.39 -2.07 9.62
N GLN A 9 -8.33 -2.29 10.52
CA GLN A 9 -8.09 -2.72 11.89
C GLN A 9 -9.14 -3.76 12.28
N ASP A 10 -8.70 -4.90 12.80
CA ASP A 10 -9.58 -5.99 13.23
C ASP A 10 -10.57 -6.47 12.13
N GLY A 11 -10.16 -6.40 10.87
CA GLY A 11 -10.96 -6.79 9.71
C GLY A 11 -11.96 -5.73 9.25
N VAL A 12 -11.96 -4.55 9.85
CA VAL A 12 -12.86 -3.44 9.54
C VAL A 12 -12.08 -2.33 8.83
N ILE A 13 -12.69 -1.74 7.80
CA ILE A 13 -12.16 -0.53 7.15
C ILE A 13 -12.29 0.64 8.12
N VAL A 14 -11.14 1.16 8.55
CA VAL A 14 -11.02 2.29 9.49
C VAL A 14 -10.41 3.53 8.84
N LEU A 15 -10.28 3.52 7.51
CA LEU A 15 -9.70 4.60 6.72
C LEU A 15 -10.27 5.98 7.11
N ASN A 16 -9.46 6.75 7.81
CA ASN A 16 -9.77 8.12 8.21
C ASN A 16 -8.55 9.02 8.04
N GLY A 17 -8.09 9.11 6.79
CA GLY A 17 -6.87 9.86 6.49
C GLY A 17 -6.97 11.35 6.82
N ALA A 18 -8.17 11.94 6.89
CA ALA A 18 -8.33 13.32 7.32
C ALA A 18 -7.96 13.51 8.80
N ALA A 19 -8.36 12.57 9.67
CA ALA A 19 -7.95 12.57 11.08
C ALA A 19 -6.45 12.29 11.24
N GLU A 20 -5.87 11.53 10.30
CA GLU A 20 -4.42 11.30 10.20
C GLU A 20 -3.67 12.41 9.44
N THR A 21 -4.31 13.56 9.18
CA THR A 21 -3.73 14.78 8.57
C THR A 21 -3.29 14.65 7.09
N PHE A 22 -3.79 13.67 6.37
CA PHE A 22 -3.59 13.55 4.92
C PHE A 22 -4.49 14.50 4.13
N SER A 23 -3.95 15.07 3.06
CA SER A 23 -4.69 15.97 2.17
C SER A 23 -5.84 15.26 1.44
N SER A 24 -6.93 15.98 1.18
CA SER A 24 -8.08 15.43 0.43
C SER A 24 -7.71 14.90 -0.95
N GLY A 25 -6.79 15.59 -1.66
CA GLY A 25 -6.30 15.14 -2.96
C GLY A 25 -5.57 13.80 -2.89
N PHE A 26 -4.79 13.55 -1.84
CA PHE A 26 -4.12 12.26 -1.64
C PHE A 26 -5.12 11.12 -1.36
N LEU A 27 -6.20 11.41 -0.62
CA LEU A 27 -7.21 10.41 -0.25
C LEU A 27 -8.05 9.94 -1.42
N THR A 28 -8.31 10.82 -2.39
CA THR A 28 -9.11 10.50 -3.59
C THR A 28 -8.26 10.14 -4.81
N GLN A 29 -6.93 10.26 -4.72
CA GLN A 29 -6.03 9.97 -5.83
C GLN A 29 -5.97 8.46 -6.13
N GLY A 30 -6.12 8.09 -7.41
CA GLY A 30 -5.65 6.80 -7.92
C GLY A 30 -4.13 6.82 -8.08
N ALA A 31 -3.44 5.85 -7.48
CA ALA A 31 -1.98 5.71 -7.58
C ALA A 31 -1.60 4.25 -7.34
N PRO A 32 -0.42 3.79 -7.81
CA PRO A 32 0.19 2.59 -7.26
C PRO A 32 0.34 2.71 -5.74
N ARG A 33 0.08 1.63 -5.01
CA ARG A 33 0.07 1.59 -3.55
C ARG A 33 1.02 0.52 -3.04
N THR A 34 1.61 0.79 -1.88
CA THR A 34 2.39 -0.18 -1.12
C THR A 34 1.72 -0.33 0.23
N VAL A 35 1.53 -1.55 0.70
CA VAL A 35 0.83 -1.85 1.95
C VAL A 35 1.59 -2.91 2.72
N ILE A 36 1.66 -2.74 4.04
CA ILE A 36 1.96 -3.83 4.96
C ILE A 36 0.66 -4.24 5.67
N GLY A 37 0.39 -5.53 5.76
CA GLY A 37 -0.79 -6.03 6.44
C GLY A 37 -0.58 -7.39 7.10
N SER A 38 -1.62 -7.86 7.79
CA SER A 38 -1.63 -9.15 8.48
C SER A 38 -3.01 -9.80 8.33
N ASP A 39 -3.03 -11.11 8.06
CA ASP A 39 -4.24 -11.94 8.14
C ASP A 39 -4.48 -12.51 9.56
N GLY A 40 -3.59 -12.18 10.51
CA GLY A 40 -3.56 -12.73 11.87
C GLY A 40 -2.63 -13.94 12.04
N ASN A 41 -2.08 -14.47 10.95
CA ASN A 41 -1.13 -15.57 10.95
C ASN A 41 0.21 -15.18 10.27
N GLN A 42 0.15 -14.38 9.21
CA GLN A 42 1.29 -13.96 8.41
C GLN A 42 1.30 -12.45 8.18
N VAL A 43 2.50 -11.91 7.98
CA VAL A 43 2.70 -10.53 7.52
C VAL A 43 2.79 -10.53 5.99
N TRP A 44 2.07 -9.60 5.37
CA TRP A 44 2.00 -9.41 3.94
C TRP A 44 2.64 -8.09 3.55
N LEU A 45 3.55 -8.12 2.57
CA LEU A 45 4.05 -6.93 1.87
C LEU A 45 3.42 -6.93 0.48
N ILE A 46 2.58 -5.93 0.21
CA ILE A 46 1.73 -5.92 -0.97
C ILE A 46 1.99 -4.65 -1.77
N THR A 47 2.15 -4.80 -3.08
CA THR A 47 2.17 -3.70 -4.03
C THR A 47 0.98 -3.83 -4.98
N MET A 48 0.28 -2.74 -5.23
CA MET A 48 -0.87 -2.67 -6.13
C MET A 48 -0.59 -1.66 -7.24
N GLU A 49 -0.81 -2.04 -8.49
CA GLU A 49 -0.61 -1.21 -9.68
C GLU A 49 -1.89 -1.18 -10.54
N GLY A 50 -2.04 -0.13 -11.34
CA GLY A 50 -3.12 -0.02 -12.31
C GLY A 50 -2.88 -0.86 -13.56
N ILE A 51 -3.96 -1.39 -14.16
CA ILE A 51 -3.90 -2.13 -15.43
C ILE A 51 -4.42 -1.19 -16.53
N ASN A 52 -3.57 -0.24 -16.94
CA ASN A 52 -3.86 0.86 -17.87
C ASN A 52 -4.61 2.07 -17.28
N ASP A 53 -4.59 2.23 -15.96
CA ASP A 53 -5.08 3.40 -15.26
C ASP A 53 -4.05 3.90 -14.23
N SER A 54 -4.44 4.82 -13.36
CA SER A 54 -3.55 5.37 -12.35
C SER A 54 -3.31 4.43 -11.15
N GLY A 55 -4.01 3.30 -11.05
CA GLY A 55 -4.02 2.43 -9.88
C GLY A 55 -5.10 2.81 -8.85
N PRO A 56 -5.23 2.03 -7.76
CA PRO A 56 -6.34 2.15 -6.84
C PRO A 56 -6.27 3.43 -5.98
N THR A 57 -7.44 3.95 -5.65
CA THR A 57 -7.64 4.88 -4.54
C THR A 57 -7.45 4.16 -3.20
N LEU A 58 -7.28 4.92 -2.10
CA LEU A 58 -7.15 4.31 -0.77
C LEU A 58 -8.41 3.53 -0.33
N PRO A 59 -9.65 3.99 -0.61
CA PRO A 59 -10.84 3.18 -0.33
C PRO A 59 -10.88 1.88 -1.12
N GLU A 60 -10.54 1.90 -2.42
CA GLU A 60 -10.50 0.68 -3.25
C GLU A 60 -9.44 -0.31 -2.75
N ALA A 61 -8.25 0.20 -2.38
CA ALA A 61 -7.21 -0.61 -1.76
C ALA A 61 -7.69 -1.25 -0.44
N ALA A 62 -8.34 -0.48 0.45
CA ALA A 62 -8.86 -1.00 1.71
C ALA A 62 -9.92 -2.09 1.49
N GLN A 63 -10.83 -1.89 0.53
CA GLN A 63 -11.84 -2.89 0.15
C GLN A 63 -11.21 -4.17 -0.40
N LEU A 64 -10.21 -4.06 -1.28
CA LEU A 64 -9.51 -5.21 -1.82
C LEU A 64 -8.80 -6.01 -0.71
N LEU A 65 -8.08 -5.33 0.18
CA LEU A 65 -7.37 -5.97 1.29
C LEU A 65 -8.32 -6.68 2.26
N GLN A 66 -9.49 -6.09 2.51
CA GLN A 66 -10.54 -6.72 3.32
C GLN A 66 -11.08 -7.98 2.64
N GLN A 67 -11.34 -7.93 1.33
CA GLN A 67 -11.81 -9.08 0.55
C GLN A 67 -10.76 -10.20 0.47
N LEU A 68 -9.47 -9.86 0.53
CA LEU A 68 -8.36 -10.81 0.62
C LEU A 68 -8.22 -11.44 2.03
N GLY A 69 -9.03 -11.02 3.00
CA GLY A 69 -9.06 -11.59 4.35
C GLY A 69 -8.01 -11.00 5.30
N LEU A 70 -7.40 -9.86 4.96
CA LEU A 70 -6.51 -9.18 5.90
C LEU A 70 -7.32 -8.59 7.06
N ARG A 71 -6.75 -8.70 8.27
CA ARG A 71 -7.30 -8.14 9.50
C ARG A 71 -6.79 -6.73 9.75
N ASP A 72 -5.49 -6.54 9.59
CA ASP A 72 -4.85 -5.25 9.80
C ASP A 72 -4.07 -4.84 8.55
N ALA A 73 -4.13 -3.58 8.17
CA ALA A 73 -3.41 -3.07 7.00
C ALA A 73 -3.09 -1.59 7.12
N LEU A 74 -1.83 -1.24 6.89
CA LEU A 74 -1.29 0.11 6.90
C LEU A 74 -0.77 0.47 5.50
N ASN A 75 -1.25 1.57 4.94
CA ASN A 75 -0.69 2.13 3.71
C ASN A 75 0.74 2.64 3.96
N LEU A 76 1.63 2.39 3.01
CA LEU A 76 3.00 2.93 2.98
C LEU A 76 3.12 3.94 1.83
N ASP A 77 4.32 4.44 1.59
CA ASP A 77 4.56 5.35 0.47
C ASP A 77 4.23 4.68 -0.87
N GLY A 78 3.68 5.47 -1.80
CA GLY A 78 3.09 4.99 -3.04
C GLY A 78 3.52 5.78 -4.28
N GLY A 79 2.75 5.69 -5.35
CA GLY A 79 3.06 6.41 -6.59
C GLY A 79 4.34 5.89 -7.24
N SER A 80 5.29 6.76 -7.53
CA SER A 80 6.61 6.36 -8.06
C SER A 80 7.47 5.63 -7.03
N SER A 81 7.14 5.70 -5.73
CA SER A 81 7.84 4.98 -4.67
C SER A 81 7.41 3.52 -4.55
N THR A 82 6.29 3.13 -5.15
CA THR A 82 5.85 1.73 -5.15
C THR A 82 6.85 0.87 -5.91
N GLY A 83 7.37 -0.15 -5.26
CA GLY A 83 8.29 -1.09 -5.86
C GLY A 83 8.42 -2.35 -5.03
N LEU A 84 8.71 -3.45 -5.70
CA LEU A 84 8.99 -4.74 -5.09
C LEU A 84 10.27 -5.29 -5.70
N VAL A 85 11.23 -5.67 -4.85
CA VAL A 85 12.44 -6.37 -5.28
C VAL A 85 12.34 -7.83 -4.82
N MET A 86 12.46 -8.76 -5.76
CA MET A 86 12.41 -10.19 -5.50
C MET A 86 13.41 -10.91 -6.38
N GLY A 87 14.24 -11.77 -5.78
CA GLY A 87 15.24 -12.56 -6.51
C GLY A 87 16.25 -11.70 -7.29
N GLY A 88 16.60 -10.51 -6.80
CA GLY A 88 17.50 -9.57 -7.49
C GLY A 88 16.87 -8.81 -8.66
N THR A 89 15.57 -8.99 -8.91
CA THR A 89 14.82 -8.29 -9.95
C THR A 89 13.80 -7.33 -9.33
N MET A 90 13.35 -6.33 -10.09
CA MET A 90 12.30 -5.39 -9.68
C MET A 90 11.07 -5.58 -10.59
N PRO A 91 10.21 -6.58 -10.31
CA PRO A 91 9.03 -6.87 -11.14
C PRO A 91 7.97 -5.77 -11.11
N VAL A 92 7.91 -4.98 -10.03
CA VAL A 92 6.93 -3.90 -9.82
C VAL A 92 7.67 -2.57 -9.84
N LYS A 93 7.21 -1.63 -10.68
CA LYS A 93 7.78 -0.30 -10.84
C LYS A 93 6.65 0.72 -10.88
N GLY A 94 6.42 1.39 -9.76
CA GLY A 94 5.38 2.38 -9.62
C GLY A 94 5.44 3.44 -10.73
N ARG A 95 4.28 3.80 -11.29
CA ARG A 95 4.16 4.69 -12.47
C ARG A 95 5.07 4.30 -13.65
N GLY A 96 5.51 3.04 -13.74
CA GLY A 96 6.40 2.52 -14.77
C GLY A 96 7.88 2.90 -14.62
N VAL A 97 8.27 3.54 -13.52
CA VAL A 97 9.65 4.01 -13.28
C VAL A 97 10.16 3.57 -11.91
N VAL A 98 11.49 3.54 -11.74
CA VAL A 98 12.09 3.28 -10.43
C VAL A 98 12.25 4.62 -9.71
N GLY A 99 11.42 4.86 -8.69
CA GLY A 99 11.58 6.00 -7.79
C GLY A 99 12.68 5.74 -6.76
N ALA A 100 13.49 6.76 -6.47
CA ALA A 100 14.37 6.72 -5.30
C ALA A 100 13.53 6.80 -4.02
N VAL A 101 13.81 5.93 -3.05
CA VAL A 101 13.11 5.88 -1.77
C VAL A 101 14.08 6.10 -0.61
N HIS A 102 13.59 6.71 0.46
CA HIS A 102 14.41 6.98 1.66
C HIS A 102 14.66 5.72 2.50
N ASN A 103 13.73 4.76 2.47
CA ASN A 103 13.79 3.52 3.21
C ASN A 103 12.98 2.43 2.49
N GLY A 104 13.14 1.18 2.93
CA GLY A 104 12.39 0.03 2.42
C GLY A 104 12.18 -1.01 3.53
N LEU A 105 11.20 -1.89 3.32
CA LEU A 105 10.96 -3.07 4.15
C LEU A 105 11.50 -4.31 3.42
N GLY A 106 12.32 -5.08 4.12
CA GLY A 106 12.91 -6.32 3.59
C GLY A 106 12.66 -7.48 4.54
N LEU A 107 12.37 -8.64 3.96
CA LEU A 107 12.38 -9.91 4.68
C LEU A 107 13.80 -10.48 4.58
N VAL A 108 14.44 -10.69 5.74
CA VAL A 108 15.78 -11.28 5.84
C VAL A 108 15.62 -12.67 6.44
N PRO A 109 16.05 -13.74 5.75
CA PRO A 109 15.99 -15.10 6.27
C PRO A 109 16.97 -15.35 7.42
#